data_AF-A0A367YWF4-F1
#
_entry.id   AF-A0A367YWF4-F1
#
_cell.length_a   1.000
_cell.length_b   1.000
_cell.length_c   1.000
_cell.angle_alpha   90.00
_cell.angle_beta   90.00
_cell.angle_gamma   90.00
#
_symmetry.space_group_name_H-M   'P 1'
#
loop_
_entity.id
_entity.type
_entity.pdbx_description
1 polymer ?
#
loop_
_entity_poly.entity_id
_entity_poly.type
_entity_poly.pdbx_seq_one_letter_code
_entity_poly.pdbx_strand_id
1 'polypeptide(L)'
;MPAIQEAVRDFHAEHLDGRPYVGVMVRAHAVSHQETLRASPVEWYLDRLTALRREHPGLRFFLSSDTTEAAERISAAVPGCVRLGKSGGYNTRQGLHEAVTDLYLLAGSCHLVGPHYSSFPELAQRLAGPGLRLETSRTPADARFEAGPLTTAPDCIRPHRREPARL
;
A
#
# COMPACT_ATOMS: atom_id res chain seq x y z
N MET A 1 22.31 -5.34 -6.03
CA MET A 1 20.89 -4.96 -5.98
C MET A 1 20.23 -5.38 -7.28
N PRO A 2 19.12 -6.12 -7.25
CA PRO A 2 18.35 -6.44 -8.45
C PRO A 2 17.85 -5.17 -9.13
N ALA A 3 17.51 -5.26 -10.42
CA ALA A 3 16.83 -4.16 -11.09
C ALA A 3 15.47 -3.91 -10.41
N ILE A 4 14.98 -2.67 -10.40
CA ILE A 4 13.68 -2.33 -9.76
C ILE A 4 12.55 -3.23 -10.29
N GLN A 5 12.56 -3.49 -11.60
CA GLN A 5 11.59 -4.37 -12.24
C GLN A 5 11.63 -5.81 -11.69
N GLU A 6 12.82 -6.37 -11.47
CA GLU A 6 12.99 -7.71 -10.88
C GLU A 6 12.49 -7.70 -9.43
N ALA A 7 12.90 -6.71 -8.64
CA ALA A 7 12.46 -6.58 -7.25
C ALA A 7 10.92 -6.51 -7.10
N VAL A 8 10.25 -5.78 -7.99
CA VAL A 8 8.77 -5.71 -8.01
C VAL A 8 8.17 -7.07 -8.37
N ARG A 9 8.69 -7.72 -9.42
CA ARG A 9 8.18 -9.01 -9.91
C ARG A 9 8.36 -10.13 -8.90
N ASP A 10 9.56 -10.23 -8.33
CA ASP A 10 9.92 -11.27 -7.36
C ASP A 10 9.06 -11.14 -6.10
N PHE A 11 8.96 -9.93 -5.54
CA PHE A 11 8.12 -9.68 -4.37
C PHE A 11 6.64 -9.98 -4.66
N HIS A 12 6.15 -9.55 -5.82
CA HIS A 12 4.77 -9.81 -6.21
C HIS A 12 4.50 -11.31 -6.36
N ALA A 13 5.37 -12.03 -7.07
CA ALA A 13 5.27 -13.48 -7.27
C ALA A 13 5.27 -14.24 -5.93
N GLU A 14 6.15 -13.86 -5.01
CA GLU A 14 6.31 -14.54 -3.72
C GLU A 14 5.16 -14.26 -2.75
N HIS A 15 4.66 -13.03 -2.72
CA HIS A 15 3.80 -12.56 -1.63
C HIS A 15 2.40 -12.10 -2.03
N LEU A 16 2.14 -11.82 -3.31
CA LEU A 16 0.92 -11.15 -3.74
C LEU A 16 0.22 -11.85 -4.91
N ASP A 17 0.86 -12.80 -5.57
CA ASP A 17 0.34 -13.42 -6.78
C ASP A 17 -0.98 -14.18 -6.56
N GLY A 18 -1.82 -14.14 -7.59
CA GLY A 18 -3.10 -14.85 -7.64
C GLY A 18 -4.20 -14.34 -6.71
N ARG A 19 -4.03 -13.23 -5.98
CA ARG A 19 -5.08 -12.68 -5.10
C ARG A 19 -5.13 -11.14 -5.11
N PRO A 20 -6.32 -10.52 -5.04
CA PRO A 20 -6.43 -9.09 -4.77
C PRO A 20 -5.80 -8.72 -3.42
N TYR A 21 -5.09 -7.61 -3.37
CA TYR A 21 -4.49 -7.07 -2.15
C TYR A 21 -4.69 -5.57 -2.06
N VAL A 22 -4.72 -5.08 -0.82
CA VAL A 22 -4.79 -3.65 -0.51
C VAL A 22 -3.37 -3.12 -0.32
N GLY A 23 -3.03 -2.02 -0.99
CA GLY A 23 -1.79 -1.28 -0.76
C GLY A 23 -1.97 -0.33 0.40
N VAL A 24 -1.10 -0.42 1.41
CA VAL A 24 -1.15 0.41 2.61
C VAL A 24 0.12 1.24 2.67
N MET A 25 -0.03 2.55 2.54
CA MET A 25 1.07 3.50 2.75
C MET A 25 0.92 4.14 4.12
N VAL A 26 1.96 4.11 4.94
CA VAL A 26 2.02 4.71 6.28
C VAL A 26 3.13 5.74 6.32
N ARG A 27 2.81 6.94 6.83
CA ARG A 27 3.78 7.98 7.14
C ARG A 27 3.72 8.27 8.62
N ALA A 28 4.71 7.77 9.35
CA ALA A 28 4.80 7.86 10.80
C ALA A 28 6.16 8.42 11.27
N HIS A 29 7.13 8.62 10.38
CA HIS A 29 8.42 9.19 10.75
C HIS A 29 8.24 10.61 11.32
N ALA A 30 8.92 10.94 12.41
CA ALA A 30 8.80 12.23 13.12
C ALA A 30 9.12 13.47 12.26
N VAL A 31 9.82 13.28 11.15
CA VAL A 31 10.17 14.34 10.17
C VAL A 31 9.12 14.52 9.09
N SER A 32 8.08 13.67 9.07
CA SER A 32 6.92 13.87 8.20
C SER A 32 6.17 15.14 8.60
N HIS A 33 5.45 15.69 7.64
CA HIS A 33 4.66 16.91 7.86
C HIS A 33 3.67 16.69 9.02
N GLN A 34 3.60 17.64 9.96
CA GLN A 34 2.80 17.49 11.18
C GLN A 34 1.33 17.19 10.88
N GLU A 35 0.77 17.83 9.86
CA GLU A 35 -0.61 17.58 9.43
C GLU A 35 -0.83 16.13 8.94
N THR A 36 0.17 15.51 8.32
CA THR A 36 0.12 14.10 7.92
C THR A 36 0.02 13.21 9.16
N LEU A 37 0.88 13.44 10.17
CA LEU A 37 0.91 12.67 11.40
C LEU A 37 -0.40 12.83 12.20
N ARG A 38 -0.93 14.06 12.29
CA ARG A 38 -2.21 14.33 12.97
C ARG A 38 -3.41 13.74 12.25
N ALA A 39 -3.47 13.89 10.93
CA ALA A 39 -4.61 13.44 10.15
C ALA A 39 -4.60 11.93 9.95
N SER A 40 -3.44 11.28 9.89
CA SER A 40 -3.30 9.85 9.57
C SER A 40 -2.45 9.14 10.64
N PRO A 41 -2.90 9.09 11.90
CA PRO A 41 -2.18 8.41 12.97
C PRO A 41 -2.23 6.88 12.75
N VAL A 42 -1.29 6.15 13.36
CA VAL A 42 -1.20 4.67 13.22
C VAL A 42 -2.50 3.98 13.65
N GLU A 43 -3.19 4.54 14.65
CA GLU A 43 -4.48 4.09 15.16
C GLU A 43 -5.55 4.03 14.05
N TRP A 44 -5.57 5.03 13.16
CA TRP A 44 -6.53 5.04 12.06
C TRP A 44 -6.30 3.85 11.10
N TYR A 45 -5.04 3.52 10.82
CA TYR A 45 -4.71 2.35 10.01
C TYR A 45 -5.11 1.05 10.71
N LEU A 46 -4.85 0.92 12.00
CA LEU A 46 -5.24 -0.25 12.79
C LEU A 46 -6.75 -0.49 12.73
N ASP A 47 -7.54 0.57 12.96
CA ASP A 47 -9.00 0.48 12.91
C ASP A 47 -9.47 0.11 11.51
N ARG A 48 -8.93 0.78 10.48
CA ARG A 48 -9.41 0.56 9.12
C ARG A 48 -9.03 -0.80 8.56
N LEU A 49 -7.80 -1.24 8.75
CA LEU A 49 -7.32 -2.52 8.26
C LEU A 49 -7.96 -3.69 9.02
N THR A 50 -8.24 -3.53 10.32
CA THR A 50 -9.03 -4.50 11.10
C THR A 50 -10.43 -4.65 10.53
N ALA A 51 -11.11 -3.55 10.21
CA ALA A 51 -12.43 -3.60 9.59
C ALA A 51 -12.40 -4.32 8.23
N LEU A 52 -11.43 -3.97 7.37
CA LEU A 52 -11.23 -4.63 6.07
C LEU A 52 -10.94 -6.12 6.20
N ARG A 53 -10.11 -6.52 7.16
CA ARG A 53 -9.82 -7.94 7.45
C ARG A 53 -11.07 -8.69 7.89
N ARG A 54 -11.92 -8.08 8.71
CA ARG A 54 -13.17 -8.68 9.18
C ARG A 54 -14.17 -8.85 8.03
N GLU A 55 -14.30 -7.84 7.18
CA GLU A 55 -15.21 -7.83 6.04
C GLU A 55 -14.72 -8.76 4.90
N HIS A 56 -13.40 -8.85 4.72
CA HIS A 56 -12.77 -9.62 3.66
C HIS A 56 -11.58 -10.45 4.18
N PRO A 57 -11.83 -11.59 4.85
CA PRO A 57 -10.79 -12.40 5.47
C PRO A 57 -9.71 -12.92 4.51
N GLY A 58 -9.99 -12.97 3.20
CA GLY A 58 -9.06 -13.44 2.17
C GLY A 58 -8.09 -12.40 1.64
N LEU A 59 -8.27 -11.10 1.93
CA LEU A 59 -7.40 -10.05 1.42
C LEU A 59 -5.98 -10.13 2.01
N ARG A 60 -4.99 -9.78 1.20
CA ARG A 60 -3.62 -9.47 1.66
C ARG A 60 -3.45 -7.96 1.76
N PHE A 61 -2.50 -7.54 2.58
CA PHE A 61 -2.13 -6.13 2.74
C PHE A 61 -0.65 -5.96 2.43
N PHE A 62 -0.32 -5.21 1.38
CA PHE A 62 1.05 -4.79 1.15
C PHE A 62 1.32 -3.51 1.96
N LEU A 63 2.21 -3.58 2.94
CA LEU A 63 2.48 -2.49 3.88
C LEU A 63 3.80 -1.77 3.55
N SER A 64 3.68 -0.56 3.04
CA SER A 64 4.77 0.41 2.90
C SER A 64 4.74 1.39 4.07
N SER A 65 5.83 1.44 4.83
CA SER A 65 6.00 2.38 5.96
C SER A 65 7.37 3.04 5.90
N ASP A 66 7.46 4.26 6.41
CA ASP A 66 8.71 5.01 6.63
C ASP A 66 9.34 4.75 8.00
N THR A 67 8.69 3.97 8.88
CA THR A 67 9.23 3.54 10.17
C THR A 67 8.97 2.05 10.42
N THR A 68 9.95 1.39 11.04
CA THR A 68 9.86 -0.02 11.45
C THR A 68 8.81 -0.22 12.53
N GLU A 69 8.76 0.67 13.52
CA GLU A 69 7.82 0.60 14.66
C GLU A 69 6.36 0.58 14.22
N ALA A 70 5.93 1.52 13.36
CA ALA A 70 4.57 1.54 12.85
C ALA A 70 4.25 0.28 12.02
N ALA A 71 5.23 -0.19 11.23
CA ALA A 71 5.05 -1.39 10.42
C ALA A 71 4.91 -2.65 11.28
N GLU A 72 5.69 -2.79 12.34
CA GLU A 72 5.60 -3.92 13.28
C GLU A 72 4.29 -3.91 14.05
N ARG A 73 3.89 -2.74 14.56
CA ARG A 73 2.62 -2.58 15.28
C ARG A 73 1.42 -2.97 14.41
N ILE A 74 1.39 -2.52 13.16
CA ILE A 74 0.31 -2.87 12.22
C ILE A 74 0.34 -4.37 11.89
N SER A 75 1.50 -4.91 11.51
CA SER A 75 1.62 -6.33 11.17
C SER A 75 1.29 -7.27 12.32
N ALA A 76 1.56 -6.88 13.57
CA ALA A 76 1.20 -7.66 14.75
C ALA A 76 -0.31 -7.69 15.01
N ALA A 77 -1.01 -6.59 14.71
CA ALA A 77 -2.44 -6.45 14.95
C ALA A 77 -3.30 -6.98 13.79
N VAL A 78 -2.81 -6.90 12.56
CA VAL A 78 -3.56 -7.23 11.34
C VAL A 78 -2.87 -8.39 10.62
N PRO A 79 -3.43 -9.61 10.68
CA PRO A 79 -2.90 -10.75 9.93
C PRO A 79 -2.81 -10.45 8.43
N GLY A 80 -1.90 -11.11 7.72
CA GLY A 80 -1.76 -11.04 6.27
C GLY A 80 -1.14 -9.77 5.71
N CYS A 81 -0.50 -8.96 6.55
CA CYS A 81 0.42 -7.91 6.13
C CYS A 81 1.73 -8.52 5.62
N VAL A 82 2.17 -8.08 4.43
CA VAL A 82 3.48 -8.36 3.85
C VAL A 82 4.18 -7.03 3.57
N ARG A 83 5.49 -6.97 3.76
CA ARG A 83 6.27 -5.73 3.59
C ARG A 83 7.62 -6.03 2.96
N LEU A 84 8.14 -5.09 2.17
CA LEU A 84 9.50 -5.17 1.66
C LEU A 84 10.50 -5.04 2.83
N GLY A 85 11.49 -5.93 2.88
CA GLY A 85 12.64 -5.77 3.77
C GLY A 85 13.52 -4.63 3.30
N LYS A 86 13.46 -3.48 3.97
CA LYS A 86 14.25 -2.29 3.62
C LYS A 86 15.54 -2.25 4.41
N SER A 87 16.65 -2.00 3.73
CA SER A 87 17.95 -1.74 4.39
C SER A 87 18.63 -0.47 3.87
N GLY A 88 18.04 0.20 2.88
CA GLY A 88 18.49 1.49 2.41
C GLY A 88 18.21 2.61 3.42
N GLY A 89 19.20 3.48 3.61
CA GLY A 89 19.03 4.73 4.37
C GLY A 89 18.26 5.80 3.58
N TYR A 90 17.81 6.84 4.30
CA TYR A 90 17.20 8.02 3.70
C TYR A 90 18.15 8.71 2.71
N ASN A 91 17.63 9.15 1.55
CA ASN A 91 18.42 9.77 0.47
C ASN A 91 19.59 8.94 -0.07
N THR A 92 19.52 7.61 0.04
CA THR A 92 20.48 6.71 -0.61
C THR A 92 19.93 6.17 -1.92
N ARG A 93 20.82 5.76 -2.84
CA ARG A 93 20.41 5.06 -4.07
C ARG A 93 19.59 3.81 -3.76
N GLN A 94 20.00 3.05 -2.74
CA GLN A 94 19.27 1.87 -2.32
C GLN A 94 17.87 2.23 -1.79
N GLY A 95 17.76 3.22 -0.91
CA GLY A 95 16.48 3.68 -0.39
C GLY A 95 15.56 4.22 -1.50
N LEU A 96 16.11 4.86 -2.54
CA LEU A 96 15.34 5.27 -3.71
C LEU A 96 14.81 4.05 -4.49
N HIS A 97 15.64 3.04 -4.74
CA HIS A 97 15.20 1.81 -5.40
C HIS A 97 14.07 1.12 -4.60
N GLU A 98 14.25 0.97 -3.29
CA GLU A 98 13.24 0.40 -2.39
C GLU A 98 11.94 1.22 -2.39
N ALA A 99 12.03 2.55 -2.40
CA ALA A 99 10.87 3.42 -2.50
C ALA A 99 10.14 3.28 -3.86
N VAL A 100 10.86 3.17 -4.98
CA VAL A 100 10.23 2.94 -6.29
C VAL A 100 9.61 1.54 -6.35
N THR A 101 10.24 0.52 -5.77
CA THR A 101 9.64 -0.82 -5.64
C THR A 101 8.33 -0.77 -4.87
N ASP A 102 8.30 -0.12 -3.70
CA ASP A 102 7.07 0.10 -2.93
C ASP A 102 6.00 0.83 -3.76
N LEU A 103 6.39 1.86 -4.52
CA LEU A 103 5.47 2.65 -5.33
C LEU A 103 4.73 1.79 -6.36
N TYR A 104 5.44 0.89 -7.04
CA TYR A 104 4.83 -0.03 -8.01
C TYR A 104 3.96 -1.08 -7.36
N LEU A 105 4.38 -1.63 -6.21
CA LEU A 105 3.56 -2.58 -5.43
C LEU A 105 2.30 -1.91 -4.87
N LEU A 106 2.36 -0.64 -4.45
CA LEU A 106 1.17 0.14 -4.11
C LEU A 106 0.26 0.33 -5.34
N ALA A 107 0.81 0.74 -6.47
CA ALA A 107 0.06 0.98 -7.71
C ALA A 107 -0.59 -0.30 -8.29
N GLY A 108 -0.01 -1.47 -8.04
CA GLY A 108 -0.55 -2.77 -8.46
C GLY A 108 -1.73 -3.29 -7.62
N SER A 109 -1.93 -2.74 -6.42
CA SER A 109 -3.00 -3.13 -5.50
C SER A 109 -4.40 -2.89 -6.07
N CYS A 110 -5.44 -3.52 -5.51
CA CYS A 110 -6.84 -3.27 -5.91
C CYS A 110 -7.46 -2.03 -5.25
N HIS A 111 -6.87 -1.58 -4.14
CA HIS A 111 -7.30 -0.42 -3.38
C HIS A 111 -6.13 0.12 -2.56
N LEU A 112 -6.09 1.43 -2.36
CA LEU A 112 -5.09 2.08 -1.53
C LEU A 112 -5.69 2.60 -0.22
N VAL A 113 -4.99 2.34 0.87
CA VAL A 113 -5.16 3.03 2.16
C VAL A 113 -3.90 3.84 2.40
N GLY A 114 -4.01 5.17 2.45
CA GLY A 114 -2.85 6.05 2.53
C GLY A 114 -3.12 7.28 3.39
N PRO A 115 -2.05 8.00 3.77
CA PRO A 115 -2.21 9.21 4.57
C PRO A 115 -2.75 10.34 3.69
N HIS A 116 -3.60 11.18 4.28
CA HIS A 116 -4.29 12.24 3.55
C HIS A 116 -3.35 13.28 2.93
N TYR A 117 -2.31 13.67 3.67
CA TYR A 117 -1.35 14.69 3.25
C TYR A 117 -0.04 14.07 2.78
N SER A 118 -0.09 13.23 1.74
CA SER A 118 1.10 12.66 1.13
C SER A 118 0.92 12.45 -0.37
N SER A 119 1.88 12.93 -1.14
CA SER A 119 1.91 12.75 -2.59
C SER A 119 2.29 11.32 -3.02
N PHE A 120 2.85 10.51 -2.12
CA PHE A 120 3.29 9.16 -2.45
C PHE A 120 2.15 8.20 -2.85
N PRO A 121 1.07 8.04 -2.05
CA PRO A 121 -0.09 7.25 -2.48
C PRO A 121 -0.84 7.89 -3.67
N GLU A 122 -0.84 9.22 -3.79
CA GLU A 122 -1.40 9.89 -4.97
C GLU A 122 -0.62 9.55 -6.24
N LEU A 123 0.70 9.46 -6.15
CA LEU A 123 1.54 9.04 -7.27
C LEU A 123 1.27 7.58 -7.65
N ALA A 124 1.09 6.69 -6.67
CA ALA A 124 0.69 5.30 -6.92
C ALA A 124 -0.65 5.23 -7.67
N GLN A 125 -1.64 6.03 -7.24
CA GLN A 125 -2.92 6.16 -7.92
C GLN A 125 -2.75 6.70 -9.36
N ARG A 126 -1.95 7.74 -9.57
CA ARG A 126 -1.70 8.30 -10.91
C ARG A 126 -1.05 7.29 -11.86
N LEU A 127 -0.13 6.46 -11.36
CA LEU A 127 0.49 5.39 -12.15
C LEU A 127 -0.52 4.30 -12.55
N ALA A 128 -1.49 4.02 -11.69
CA ALA A 128 -2.53 3.01 -11.92
C ALA A 128 -3.75 3.53 -12.70
N GLY A 129 -3.99 4.84 -12.69
CA GLY A 129 -5.18 5.46 -13.25
C GLY A 129 -6.41 5.39 -12.32
N PRO A 130 -7.58 5.85 -12.81
CA PRO A 130 -8.77 6.05 -11.98
C PRO A 130 -9.39 4.76 -11.42
N GLY A 131 -8.99 3.59 -11.95
CA GLY A 131 -9.43 2.29 -11.45
C GLY A 131 -8.86 1.93 -10.07
N LEU A 132 -7.80 2.61 -9.61
CA LEU A 132 -7.26 2.47 -8.27
C LEU A 132 -7.80 3.58 -7.36
N ARG A 133 -8.63 3.21 -6.38
CA ARG A 133 -9.17 4.17 -5.41
C ARG A 133 -8.20 4.37 -4.26
N LEU A 134 -8.07 5.62 -3.83
CA LEU A 134 -7.32 6.02 -2.64
C LEU A 134 -8.28 6.38 -1.51
N GLU A 135 -8.22 5.62 -0.43
CA GLU A 135 -8.90 5.91 0.84
C GLU A 135 -7.91 6.53 1.83
N THR A 136 -8.37 7.58 2.49
CA THR A 136 -7.61 8.31 3.52
C THR A 136 -8.49 8.48 4.76
N SER A 137 -7.91 8.99 5.84
CA SER A 137 -8.66 9.28 7.08
C SER A 137 -9.79 10.28 6.91
N ARG A 138 -9.79 11.04 5.81
CA ARG A 138 -10.85 12.00 5.47
C ARG A 138 -11.84 11.49 4.43
N THR A 139 -11.68 10.25 3.95
CA THR A 139 -12.66 9.64 3.06
C THR A 139 -13.97 9.40 3.83
N PRO A 140 -15.11 9.97 3.37
CA PRO A 140 -16.42 9.75 3.97
C PRO A 140 -16.76 8.26 4.06
N ALA A 141 -17.53 7.86 5.08
CA ALA A 141 -17.79 6.44 5.37
C ALA A 141 -18.46 5.69 4.21
N ASP A 142 -19.39 6.35 3.53
CA ASP A 142 -20.10 5.89 2.32
C ASP A 142 -19.23 5.85 1.06
N ALA A 143 -18.04 6.46 1.10
CA ALA A 143 -17.06 6.46 0.02
C ALA A 143 -15.83 5.58 0.31
N ARG A 144 -15.83 4.84 1.42
CA ARG A 144 -14.75 3.89 1.77
C ARG A 144 -14.78 2.67 0.87
N PHE A 145 -13.72 1.86 0.96
CA PHE A 145 -13.65 0.60 0.23
C PHE A 145 -14.85 -0.28 0.52
N GLU A 146 -15.50 -0.70 -0.57
CA GLU A 146 -16.44 -1.79 -0.63
C GLU A 146 -15.90 -2.77 -1.69
N ALA A 147 -16.02 -4.08 -1.45
CA ALA A 147 -15.58 -5.11 -2.40
C ALA A 147 -16.50 -5.25 -3.62
N GLY A 148 -16.90 -4.12 -4.23
CA GLY A 148 -17.47 -4.10 -5.57
C GLY A 148 -16.51 -4.73 -6.60
N PRO A 149 -16.79 -4.61 -7.91
CA PRO A 149 -15.89 -5.15 -8.94
C PRO A 149 -14.48 -4.55 -8.78
N LEU A 150 -13.58 -5.36 -8.21
CA LEU A 150 -12.20 -4.98 -7.99
C LEU A 150 -11.47 -4.99 -9.32
N THR A 151 -10.42 -4.17 -9.43
CA THR A 151 -9.47 -4.31 -10.53
C THR A 151 -8.08 -4.55 -9.96
N THR A 152 -7.29 -5.39 -10.60
CA THR A 152 -5.87 -5.61 -10.29
C THR A 152 -5.02 -5.33 -11.51
N ALA A 153 -3.71 -5.17 -11.33
CA ALA A 153 -2.77 -5.09 -12.43
C ALA A 153 -2.07 -6.46 -12.61
N PRO A 154 -2.43 -7.28 -13.62
CA PRO A 154 -1.82 -8.59 -13.83
C PRO A 154 -0.31 -8.51 -14.08
N ASP A 155 0.15 -7.43 -14.73
CA ASP A 155 1.56 -7.09 -14.84
C ASP A 155 1.88 -5.98 -13.83
N CYS A 156 2.51 -6.34 -12.71
CA CYS A 156 2.85 -5.44 -11.60
C CYS A 156 3.78 -4.28 -12.00
N ILE A 157 4.47 -4.36 -13.14
CA ILE A 157 5.25 -3.25 -13.70
C ILE A 157 4.47 -2.38 -14.71
N ARG A 158 3.20 -2.69 -14.95
CA ARG A 158 2.27 -1.90 -15.78
C ARG A 158 0.96 -1.63 -15.02
N PRO A 159 1.01 -0.89 -13.89
CA PRO A 159 -0.14 -0.71 -13.01
C PRO A 159 -1.38 -0.06 -13.67
N HIS A 160 -1.19 0.64 -14.80
CA HIS A 160 -2.27 1.21 -15.62
C HIS A 160 -3.05 0.17 -16.44
N ARG A 161 -2.51 -1.03 -16.65
CA ARG A 161 -3.17 -2.12 -17.37
C ARG A 161 -3.93 -2.96 -16.36
N ARG A 162 -5.15 -2.54 -16.07
CA ARG A 162 -5.97 -3.14 -15.03
C ARG A 162 -7.06 -4.02 -15.62
N GLU A 163 -7.32 -5.13 -14.96
CA GLU A 163 -8.36 -6.10 -15.32
C GLU A 163 -9.28 -6.34 -14.12
N PRO A 164 -10.55 -6.75 -14.33
CA PRO A 164 -11.41 -7.19 -13.25
C PRO A 164 -10.75 -8.31 -12.43
N ALA A 165 -10.69 -8.13 -11.12
CA ALA A 165 -10.11 -9.10 -10.21
C ALA A 165 -11.11 -10.24 -9.96
N ARG A 166 -10.62 -11.47 -9.93
CA ARG A 166 -11.40 -12.63 -9.49
C ARG A 166 -11.22 -12.76 -7.99
N LEU A 167 -12.31 -12.61 -7.23
CA LEU A 167 -12.37 -12.86 -5.79
C LEU A 167 -12.45 -14.36 -5.50
#